data_AF-H9FDM6-F1
#
_entry.id   AF-H9FDM6-F1
#
_cell.length_a   1.000
_cell.length_b   1.000
_cell.length_c   1.000
_cell.angle_alpha   90.00
_cell.angle_beta   90.00
_cell.angle_gamma   90.00
#
_symmetry.space_group_name_H-M   'P 1'
#
loop_
_entity.id
_entity.type
_entity.pdbx_description
1 polymer ?
#
loop_
_entity_poly.entity_id
_entity_poly.type
_entity_poly.pdbx_seq_one_letter_code
_entity_poly.pdbx_strand_id
1 'polypeptide(L)'
;WYCVMNTDSRYNNCSISEEDFPEESQLHQCGFKIVYSQLPLGSLVLVKLQNWPSWPGILCPDRFKGKYVTYDPDGNVEEYHIEFLGDPHSRSWIKATFVGHYSITLKPEKCKNKKKWYKSALQEAYLLYGYSHEQRLEMCCLSKQQDKSKTYDKVAVLAKKGKQISKN
;
A
#
# COMPACT_ATOMS: atom_id res chain seq x y z
N TRP A 1 21.60 4.69 -17.01
CA TRP A 1 21.76 3.66 -18.06
C TRP A 1 21.35 4.30 -19.37
N TYR A 2 22.19 4.21 -20.41
CA TYR A 2 21.90 4.69 -21.77
C TYR A 2 22.10 3.51 -22.72
N CYS A 3 21.39 3.46 -23.86
CA CYS A 3 21.42 2.28 -24.74
C CYS A 3 22.83 1.93 -25.22
N VAL A 4 23.67 2.95 -25.44
CA VAL A 4 25.10 2.78 -25.79
C VAL A 4 25.93 2.05 -24.73
N MET A 5 25.42 1.91 -23.50
CA MET A 5 26.05 1.15 -22.42
C MET A 5 25.76 -0.35 -22.52
N ASN A 6 24.84 -0.79 -23.39
CA ASN A 6 24.57 -2.21 -23.62
C ASN A 6 25.71 -2.82 -24.45
N THR A 7 26.28 -3.92 -23.97
CA THR A 7 27.38 -4.62 -24.65
C THR A 7 26.90 -5.47 -25.83
N ASP A 8 25.61 -5.81 -25.92
CA ASP A 8 25.06 -6.50 -27.09
C ASP A 8 24.85 -5.50 -28.23
N SER A 9 25.63 -5.65 -29.30
CA SER A 9 25.56 -4.79 -30.49
C SER A 9 24.20 -4.82 -31.20
N ARG A 10 23.35 -5.81 -30.91
CA ARG A 10 21.99 -5.88 -31.45
C ARG A 10 21.00 -4.97 -30.71
N TYR A 11 21.35 -4.49 -29.50
CA TYR A 11 20.45 -3.74 -28.61
C TYR A 11 21.11 -2.51 -27.98
N ASN A 12 22.23 -2.05 -28.53
CA ASN A 12 22.98 -0.91 -28.01
C ASN A 12 22.61 0.45 -28.64
N ASN A 13 21.52 0.49 -29.40
CA ASN A 13 21.03 1.68 -30.08
C ASN A 13 19.66 2.08 -29.52
N CYS A 14 19.48 3.37 -29.21
CA CYS A 14 18.25 3.90 -28.62
C CYS A 14 17.05 3.99 -29.59
N SER A 15 17.25 3.72 -30.88
CA SER A 15 16.14 3.55 -31.84
C SER A 15 15.52 2.16 -31.78
N ILE A 16 16.13 1.22 -31.04
CA ILE A 16 15.64 -0.15 -30.88
C ILE A 16 14.71 -0.17 -29.67
N SER A 17 13.54 -0.79 -29.83
CA SER A 17 12.59 -0.98 -28.73
C SER A 17 13.20 -1.82 -27.61
N GLU A 18 12.84 -1.50 -26.37
CA GLU A 18 13.16 -2.34 -25.22
C GLU A 18 12.55 -3.74 -25.40
N GLU A 19 13.30 -4.78 -25.01
CA GLU A 19 12.79 -6.14 -25.04
C GLU A 19 11.71 -6.35 -23.97
N ASP A 20 10.79 -7.27 -24.24
CA ASP A 20 9.80 -7.65 -23.25
C ASP A 20 10.48 -8.26 -22.02
N PHE A 21 10.09 -7.79 -20.84
CA PHE A 21 10.61 -8.34 -19.59
C PHE A 21 10.16 -9.80 -19.45
N PRO A 22 11.08 -10.75 -19.15
CA PRO A 22 10.74 -12.16 -19.06
C PRO A 22 9.73 -12.42 -17.93
N GLU A 23 8.90 -13.44 -18.12
CA GLU A 23 7.99 -13.88 -17.06
C GLU A 23 8.79 -14.36 -15.84
N GLU A 24 8.24 -14.15 -14.64
CA GLU A 24 8.83 -14.61 -13.37
C GLU A 24 9.18 -16.11 -13.40
N SER A 25 8.36 -16.93 -14.08
CA SER A 25 8.58 -18.36 -14.27
C SER A 25 9.91 -18.66 -15.00
N GLN A 26 10.28 -17.87 -15.99
CA GLN A 26 11.49 -18.04 -16.80
C GLN A 26 12.72 -17.59 -16.00
N LEU A 27 12.61 -16.50 -15.26
CA LEU A 27 13.67 -16.05 -14.34
C LEU A 27 13.98 -17.14 -13.31
N HIS A 28 12.95 -17.75 -12.72
CA HIS A 28 13.11 -18.83 -11.74
C HIS A 28 13.79 -20.06 -12.35
N GLN A 29 13.47 -20.44 -13.59
CA GLN A 29 14.15 -21.55 -14.29
C GLN A 29 15.63 -21.28 -14.51
N CYS A 30 16.01 -20.01 -14.71
CA CYS A 30 17.40 -19.58 -14.84
C CYS A 30 18.08 -19.31 -13.49
N GLY A 31 17.41 -19.57 -12.35
CA GLY A 31 17.95 -19.35 -11.01
C GLY A 31 17.98 -17.89 -10.56
N PHE A 32 17.26 -17.00 -11.25
CA PHE A 32 17.11 -15.60 -10.87
C PHE A 32 15.80 -15.37 -10.12
N LYS A 33 15.75 -14.33 -9.28
CA LYS A 33 14.53 -13.87 -8.60
C LYS A 33 14.36 -12.37 -8.75
N ILE A 34 13.12 -11.90 -8.75
CA ILE A 34 12.81 -10.47 -8.77
C ILE A 34 12.95 -9.91 -7.36
N VAL A 35 13.72 -8.83 -7.21
CA VAL A 35 13.91 -8.12 -5.93
C VAL A 35 13.21 -6.76 -6.01
N TYR A 36 12.30 -6.51 -5.06
CA TYR A 36 11.55 -5.27 -4.98
C TYR A 36 12.23 -4.28 -4.02
N SER A 37 12.27 -3.02 -4.44
CA SER A 37 12.77 -1.94 -3.59
C SER A 37 11.80 -1.66 -2.44
N GLN A 38 12.36 -1.33 -1.27
CA GLN A 38 11.56 -0.93 -0.12
C GLN A 38 10.96 0.47 -0.30
N LEU A 39 9.64 0.55 -0.23
CA LEU A 39 8.91 1.80 -0.27
C LEU A 39 8.89 2.47 1.12
N PRO A 40 8.96 3.82 1.19
CA PRO A 40 8.89 4.52 2.46
C PRO A 40 7.50 4.39 3.10
N LEU A 41 7.46 4.38 4.42
CA LEU A 41 6.20 4.43 5.17
C LEU A 41 5.38 5.67 4.75
N GLY A 42 4.05 5.55 4.66
CA GLY A 42 3.17 6.64 4.19
C GLY A 42 3.15 6.82 2.67
N SER A 43 3.85 5.96 1.92
CA SER A 43 3.79 5.99 0.46
C SER A 43 2.39 5.70 -0.04
N LEU A 44 1.98 6.47 -1.04
CA LEU A 44 0.77 6.18 -1.81
C LEU A 44 1.13 5.12 -2.85
N VAL A 45 0.39 4.02 -2.84
CA VAL A 45 0.64 2.84 -3.66
C VAL A 45 -0.61 2.44 -4.42
N LEU A 46 -0.40 1.66 -5.47
CA LEU A 46 -1.46 1.06 -6.26
C LEU A 46 -1.34 -0.46 -6.17
N VAL A 47 -2.40 -1.10 -5.72
CA VAL A 47 -2.42 -2.55 -5.55
C VAL A 47 -3.21 -3.18 -6.67
N LYS A 48 -2.59 -4.12 -7.40
CA LYS A 48 -3.25 -4.86 -8.48
C LYS A 48 -3.48 -6.31 -8.09
N LEU A 49 -4.71 -6.62 -7.66
CA LEU A 49 -5.16 -7.99 -7.41
C LEU A 49 -5.93 -8.54 -8.59
N GLN A 50 -5.93 -9.86 -8.74
CA GLN A 50 -6.67 -10.55 -9.79
C GLN A 50 -8.17 -10.21 -9.69
N ASN A 51 -8.80 -9.91 -10.83
CA ASN A 51 -10.23 -9.56 -10.94
C ASN A 51 -10.67 -8.26 -10.24
N TRP A 52 -9.74 -7.48 -9.69
CA TRP A 52 -10.00 -6.15 -9.13
C TRP A 52 -9.36 -5.06 -10.00
N PRO A 53 -9.94 -3.86 -10.05
CA PRO A 53 -9.21 -2.73 -10.58
C PRO A 53 -7.98 -2.47 -9.70
N SER A 54 -6.98 -1.84 -10.28
CA SER A 54 -5.85 -1.30 -9.52
C SER A 54 -6.35 -0.34 -8.45
N TRP A 55 -6.22 -0.69 -7.16
CA TRP A 55 -6.83 0.04 -6.05
C TRP A 55 -5.79 0.85 -5.27
N PRO A 56 -6.04 2.15 -5.00
CA PRO A 56 -5.07 2.99 -4.30
C PRO A 56 -5.08 2.72 -2.79
N GLY A 57 -3.89 2.77 -2.18
CA GLY A 57 -3.70 2.53 -0.75
C GLY A 57 -2.51 3.32 -0.20
N ILE A 58 -2.40 3.38 1.12
CA ILE A 58 -1.25 3.98 1.83
C ILE A 58 -0.52 2.89 2.60
N LEU A 59 0.81 2.88 2.53
CA LEU A 59 1.62 2.04 3.40
C LEU A 59 1.54 2.55 4.83
N CYS A 60 1.00 1.74 5.74
CA CYS A 60 0.83 2.12 7.13
C CYS A 60 1.26 1.00 8.08
N PRO A 61 1.61 1.29 9.34
CA PRO A 61 1.97 0.25 10.29
C PRO A 61 0.78 -0.67 10.57
N ASP A 62 1.02 -1.97 10.62
CA ASP A 62 0.07 -2.96 11.11
C ASP A 62 -0.26 -2.68 12.57
N ARG A 63 -1.54 -2.78 12.92
CA ARG A 63 -2.02 -2.45 14.26
C ARG A 63 -1.40 -3.33 15.35
N PHE A 64 -1.14 -4.59 15.06
CA PHE A 64 -0.71 -5.58 16.04
C PHE A 64 0.81 -5.71 16.08
N LYS A 65 1.45 -5.73 14.91
CA LYS A 65 2.90 -5.90 14.76
C LYS A 65 3.66 -4.57 14.85
N GLY A 66 3.00 -3.44 14.59
CA GLY A 66 3.64 -2.11 14.50
C GLY A 66 4.60 -1.95 13.30
N LYS A 67 4.66 -2.95 12.42
CA LYS A 67 5.50 -2.95 11.21
C LYS A 67 4.63 -2.77 9.98
N TYR A 68 5.19 -2.16 8.93
CA TYR A 68 4.50 -1.98 7.65
C TYR A 68 5.09 -2.84 6.52
N VAL A 69 6.20 -3.53 6.79
CA VAL A 69 6.93 -4.33 5.81
C VAL A 69 7.45 -5.61 6.48
N THR A 70 7.45 -6.71 5.73
CA THR A 70 8.10 -7.98 6.06
C THR A 70 9.17 -8.30 5.01
N TYR A 71 10.11 -9.17 5.39
CA TYR A 71 11.22 -9.56 4.54
C TYR A 71 11.33 -11.08 4.45
N ASP A 72 11.74 -11.57 3.28
CA ASP A 72 12.10 -12.96 3.05
C ASP A 72 13.39 -13.33 3.83
N PRO A 73 13.76 -14.62 3.92
CA PRO A 73 15.00 -15.05 4.58
C PRO A 73 16.28 -14.43 4.00
N ASP A 74 16.23 -13.98 2.75
CA ASP A 74 17.34 -13.33 2.06
C ASP A 74 17.35 -11.80 2.28
N GLY A 75 16.46 -11.27 3.11
CA GLY A 75 16.36 -9.84 3.47
C GLY A 75 15.65 -8.95 2.45
N ASN A 76 14.97 -9.52 1.46
CA ASN A 76 14.23 -8.79 0.43
C ASN A 76 12.80 -8.55 0.88
N VAL A 77 12.20 -7.45 0.42
CA VAL A 77 10.81 -7.10 0.75
C VAL A 77 9.86 -8.19 0.25
N GLU A 78 9.10 -8.78 1.18
CA GLU A 78 8.13 -9.83 0.87
C GLU A 78 6.70 -9.27 0.82
N GLU A 79 6.27 -8.57 1.86
CA GLU A 79 4.91 -8.01 1.96
C GLU A 79 4.91 -6.60 2.55
N TYR A 80 3.87 -5.84 2.19
CA TYR A 80 3.54 -4.55 2.77
C TYR A 80 2.19 -4.61 3.46
N HIS A 81 2.08 -3.91 4.59
CA HIS A 81 0.78 -3.62 5.20
C HIS A 81 0.23 -2.31 4.62
N ILE A 82 -0.96 -2.42 4.04
CA ILE A 82 -1.60 -1.36 3.26
C ILE A 82 -2.97 -1.06 3.84
N GLU A 83 -3.27 0.23 4.02
CA GLU A 83 -4.64 0.71 4.18
C GLU A 83 -5.19 1.12 2.81
N PHE A 84 -6.18 0.39 2.33
CA PHE A 84 -6.90 0.69 1.09
C PHE A 84 -7.82 1.88 1.30
N LEU A 85 -7.75 2.83 0.38
CA LEU A 85 -8.54 4.05 0.38
C LEU A 85 -9.98 3.83 -0.08
N GLY A 86 -10.82 4.83 0.15
CA GLY A 86 -12.24 4.84 -0.18
C GLY A 86 -13.13 4.53 1.01
N ASP A 87 -14.44 4.63 0.82
CA ASP A 87 -15.42 4.44 1.90
C ASP A 87 -16.20 3.13 1.72
N PRO A 88 -15.94 2.06 2.50
CA PRO A 88 -15.09 2.05 3.69
C PRO A 88 -13.61 1.75 3.41
N HIS A 89 -12.75 2.23 4.32
CA HIS A 89 -11.33 1.84 4.35
C HIS A 89 -11.21 0.36 4.74
N SER A 90 -10.16 -0.29 4.26
CA SER A 90 -9.80 -1.66 4.69
C SER A 90 -8.28 -1.81 4.80
N ARG A 91 -7.80 -2.88 5.44
CA ARG A 91 -6.38 -3.12 5.64
C ARG A 91 -6.03 -4.58 5.33
N SER A 92 -4.87 -4.79 4.72
CA SER A 92 -4.31 -6.12 4.53
C SER A 92 -2.81 -6.07 4.37
N TRP A 93 -2.17 -7.20 4.66
CA TRP A 93 -0.84 -7.51 4.13
C TRP A 93 -0.98 -7.93 2.67
N ILE A 94 -0.11 -7.40 1.81
CA ILE A 94 -0.09 -7.63 0.36
C ILE A 94 1.35 -7.89 -0.07
N LYS A 95 1.56 -8.94 -0.87
CA LYS A 95 2.89 -9.26 -1.42
C LYS A 95 3.41 -8.10 -2.27
N ALA A 96 4.71 -7.81 -2.16
CA ALA A 96 5.38 -6.74 -2.89
C ALA A 96 5.16 -6.82 -4.41
N THR A 97 5.01 -8.04 -4.95
CA THR A 97 4.71 -8.32 -6.37
C THR A 97 3.43 -7.64 -6.88
N PHE A 98 2.45 -7.38 -6.01
CA PHE A 98 1.17 -6.75 -6.38
C PHE A 98 1.13 -5.26 -6.06
N VAL A 99 2.21 -4.67 -5.55
CA VAL A 99 2.27 -3.29 -5.06
C VAL A 99 3.12 -2.45 -6.00
N GLY A 100 2.47 -1.52 -6.70
CA GLY A 100 3.13 -0.51 -7.54
C GLY A 100 3.12 0.86 -6.89
N HIS A 101 3.99 1.75 -7.37
CA HIS A 101 3.90 3.17 -7.04
C HIS A 101 2.61 3.77 -7.59
N TYR A 102 1.95 4.61 -6.79
CA TYR A 102 0.86 5.42 -7.30
C TYR A 102 1.40 6.57 -8.15
N SER A 103 0.81 6.77 -9.33
CA SER A 103 1.05 7.95 -10.18
C SER A 103 -0.26 8.69 -10.43
N ILE A 104 -0.22 10.02 -10.33
CA ILE A 104 -1.37 10.88 -10.65
C ILE A 104 -1.82 10.77 -12.12
N THR A 105 -0.92 10.33 -13.02
CA THR A 105 -1.24 10.11 -14.43
C THR A 105 -1.94 8.77 -14.72
N LEU A 106 -2.20 7.97 -13.69
CA LEU A 106 -2.92 6.70 -13.81
C LEU A 106 -4.30 6.93 -14.42
N LYS A 107 -4.56 6.22 -15.53
CA LYS A 107 -5.88 6.19 -16.14
C LYS A 107 -6.79 5.28 -15.30
N PRO A 108 -7.95 5.77 -14.82
CA PRO A 108 -8.87 4.94 -14.04
C PRO A 108 -9.33 3.72 -14.83
N GLU A 109 -9.13 2.53 -14.25
CA GLU A 109 -9.65 1.29 -14.84
C GLU A 109 -11.18 1.20 -14.76
N LYS A 110 -11.77 0.43 -15.69
CA LYS A 110 -13.21 0.14 -15.66
C LYS A 110 -13.53 -0.81 -14.50
N CYS A 111 -14.10 -0.25 -13.45
CA CYS A 111 -14.56 -1.02 -12.30
C CYS A 111 -16.00 -1.52 -12.53
N LYS A 112 -16.21 -2.85 -12.58
CA LYS A 112 -17.54 -3.45 -12.77
C LYS A 112 -18.36 -3.41 -11.46
N ASN A 113 -17.74 -3.72 -10.34
CA ASN A 113 -18.36 -3.88 -9.02
C ASN A 113 -17.90 -2.77 -8.06
N LYS A 114 -18.72 -2.31 -7.10
CA LYS A 114 -18.29 -1.32 -6.08
C LYS A 114 -17.75 0.01 -6.64
N LYS A 115 -18.32 0.48 -7.76
CA LYS A 115 -17.95 1.74 -8.44
C LYS A 115 -17.90 2.96 -7.51
N LYS A 116 -18.82 3.05 -6.54
CA LYS A 116 -18.87 4.17 -5.59
C LYS A 116 -17.61 4.22 -4.73
N TRP A 117 -17.21 3.08 -4.16
CA TRP A 117 -16.03 2.97 -3.31
C TRP A 117 -14.76 3.23 -4.10
N TYR A 118 -14.68 2.69 -5.32
CA TYR A 118 -13.53 2.91 -6.18
C TYR A 118 -13.36 4.39 -6.57
N LYS A 119 -14.46 5.07 -6.93
CA LYS A 119 -14.43 6.51 -7.20
C LYS A 119 -13.99 7.31 -5.98
N SER A 120 -14.51 6.97 -4.80
CA SER A 120 -14.12 7.59 -3.54
C SER A 120 -12.63 7.38 -3.26
N ALA A 121 -12.12 6.16 -3.47
CA ALA A 121 -10.71 5.82 -3.29
C ALA A 121 -9.79 6.62 -4.22
N LEU A 122 -10.16 6.79 -5.49
CA LEU A 122 -9.39 7.59 -6.44
C LEU A 122 -9.40 9.09 -6.08
N GLN A 123 -10.54 9.63 -5.65
CA GLN A 123 -10.65 11.02 -5.21
C GLN A 123 -9.79 11.27 -3.97
N GLU A 124 -9.84 10.36 -3.00
CA GLU A 124 -9.02 10.43 -1.81
C GLU A 124 -7.53 10.32 -2.13
N ALA A 125 -7.13 9.38 -2.99
CA ALA A 125 -5.76 9.24 -3.45
C ALA A 125 -5.24 10.51 -4.14
N TYR A 126 -6.07 11.14 -4.97
CA TYR A 126 -5.74 12.40 -5.64
C TYR A 126 -5.48 13.53 -4.64
N LEU A 127 -6.32 13.65 -3.60
CA LEU A 127 -6.11 14.63 -2.53
C LEU A 127 -4.80 14.32 -1.77
N LEU A 128 -4.60 13.07 -1.38
CA LEU A 128 -3.44 12.60 -0.62
C LEU A 128 -2.11 12.75 -1.37
N TYR A 129 -2.14 12.71 -2.71
CA TYR A 129 -0.96 12.87 -3.53
C TYR A 129 -0.19 14.16 -3.22
N GLY A 130 -0.90 15.26 -2.92
CA GLY A 130 -0.30 16.55 -2.57
C GLY A 130 0.29 16.64 -1.15
N TYR A 131 0.10 15.62 -0.31
CA TYR A 131 0.58 15.60 1.07
C TYR A 131 1.89 14.83 1.23
N SER A 132 2.64 15.17 2.27
CA SER A 132 3.83 14.42 2.73
C SER A 132 3.45 13.04 3.27
N HIS A 133 4.45 12.17 3.45
CA HIS A 133 4.25 10.82 3.99
C HIS A 133 3.63 10.85 5.39
N GLU A 134 4.08 11.76 6.24
CA GLU A 134 3.62 11.94 7.61
C GLU A 134 2.15 12.38 7.63
N GLN A 135 1.80 13.40 6.84
CA GLN A 135 0.44 13.90 6.73
C GLN A 135 -0.53 12.83 6.20
N ARG A 136 -0.09 12.01 5.24
CA ARG A 136 -0.89 10.88 4.74
C ARG A 136 -1.18 9.87 5.85
N LEU A 137 -0.18 9.53 6.66
CA LEU A 137 -0.33 8.61 7.79
C LEU A 137 -1.25 9.15 8.89
N GLU A 138 -1.18 10.46 9.16
CA GLU A 138 -2.12 11.13 10.05
C GLU A 138 -3.55 11.05 9.52
N MET A 139 -3.74 11.05 8.20
CA MET A 139 -5.06 10.97 7.58
C MET A 139 -5.62 9.56 7.45
N CYS A 140 -4.81 8.50 7.61
CA CYS A 140 -5.31 7.12 7.66
C CYS A 140 -6.45 6.97 8.69
N CYS A 141 -7.66 6.69 8.21
CA CYS A 141 -8.90 6.77 8.98
C CYS A 141 -8.97 5.78 10.16
N LEU A 142 -8.32 4.62 10.03
CA LEU A 142 -8.40 3.55 11.03
C LEU A 142 -7.39 3.70 12.20
N SER A 143 -6.39 4.59 12.11
CA SER A 143 -5.57 4.94 13.28
C SER A 143 -6.39 5.76 14.28
N LYS A 144 -7.22 6.69 13.78
CA LYS A 144 -8.06 7.61 14.57
C LYS A 144 -9.25 6.96 15.27
N GLN A 145 -9.81 5.87 14.73
CA GLN A 145 -10.98 5.22 15.37
C GLN A 145 -10.66 4.56 16.72
N GLN A 146 -9.39 4.20 16.97
CA GLN A 146 -8.97 3.64 18.25
C GLN A 146 -8.76 4.68 19.35
N ASP A 147 -8.32 5.90 19.04
CA ASP A 147 -8.27 6.95 20.06
C ASP A 147 -9.68 7.25 20.56
N LYS A 148 -10.68 7.23 19.67
CA LYS A 148 -12.07 7.33 20.06
C LYS A 148 -12.51 6.12 20.90
N SER A 149 -12.26 4.88 20.48
CA SER A 149 -12.67 3.69 21.25
C SER A 149 -11.99 3.59 22.62
N LYS A 150 -10.69 3.87 22.73
CA LYS A 150 -9.95 3.91 24.00
C LYS A 150 -10.44 5.04 24.92
N THR A 151 -10.88 6.16 24.35
CA THR A 151 -11.49 7.25 25.13
C THR A 151 -12.87 6.83 25.64
N TYR A 152 -13.70 6.19 24.81
CA TYR A 152 -14.99 5.62 25.25
C TYR A 152 -14.82 4.54 26.33
N ASP A 153 -13.83 3.65 26.19
CA ASP A 153 -13.52 2.62 27.19
C ASP A 153 -13.03 3.23 28.51
N LYS A 154 -12.16 4.26 28.46
CA LYS A 154 -11.72 5.00 29.66
C LYS A 154 -12.85 5.74 30.36
N VAL A 155 -13.74 6.38 29.60
CA VAL A 155 -14.93 7.07 30.13
C VAL A 155 -15.91 6.07 30.75
N ALA A 156 -16.11 4.89 30.13
CA ALA A 156 -16.94 3.83 30.68
C ALA A 156 -16.37 3.22 31.98
N VAL A 157 -15.04 3.08 32.08
CA VAL A 157 -14.35 2.61 33.29
C VAL A 157 -14.41 3.65 34.42
N LEU A 158 -14.23 4.94 34.11
CA LEU A 158 -14.37 6.03 35.08
C LEU A 158 -15.82 6.19 35.58
N ALA A 159 -16.81 6.04 34.70
CA ALA A 159 -18.23 6.05 35.08
C ALA A 159 -18.62 4.87 35.99
N LYS A 160 -17.96 3.71 35.84
CA LYS A 160 -18.14 2.55 36.73
C LYS A 160 -17.46 2.74 38.10
N LYS A 161 -16.29 3.37 38.15
CA LYS A 161 -15.60 3.70 39.42
C LYS A 161 -16.32 4.78 40.23
N GLY A 162 -16.92 5.78 39.58
CA GLY A 162 -17.72 6.81 40.26
C GLY A 162 -18.99 6.27 40.93
N LYS A 163 -19.55 5.15 40.43
CA LYS A 163 -20.77 4.53 40.97
C LYS A 163 -20.53 3.62 42.19
N GLN A 164 -19.27 3.25 42.47
CA GLN A 164 -18.90 2.40 43.60
C GLN A 164 -18.51 3.16 44.87
N ILE A 165 -18.29 4.49 44.77
CA ILE A 165 -17.87 5.32 45.92
C ILE A 165 -19.09 5.98 46.63
N SER A 166 -20.32 5.77 46.15
CA SER A 166 -21.54 6.38 46.72
C SER A 166 -22.49 5.41 47.44
N LYS A 167 -21.99 4.29 47.96
CA LYS A 167 -22.78 3.42 48.85
C LYS A 167 -21.94 3.08 50.08
N ASN A 168 -22.21 3.86 51.14
CA ASN A 168 -22.02 3.64 52.57
C ASN A 168 -20.84 2.79 53.03
#